data_AF-A0A524NRU5-F1
#
_entry.id   AF-A0A524NRU5-F1
#
_cell.length_a   1.000
_cell.length_b   1.000
_cell.length_c   1.000
_cell.angle_alpha   90.00
_cell.angle_beta   90.00
_cell.angle_gamma   90.00
#
_symmetry.space_group_name_H-M   'P 1'
#
loop_
_entity.id
_entity.type
_entity.pdbx_description
1 polymer ?
#
loop_
_entity_poly.entity_id
_entity_poly.type
_entity_poly.pdbx_seq_one_letter_code
_entity_poly.pdbx_strand_id
1 'polypeptide(L)'
;MEGEPYLVALSHGYDQTRNCLYFHCAPEGKKLIYAKANPKVWGQAVLDFGVTQECDYAYSSVHFNGKLSLITDLNEKKHGMEVLIRQASL
;
A
#
# COMPACT_ATOMS: atom_id res chain seq x y z
N MET A 1 0.28 12.41 -19.78
CA MET A 1 0.50 11.08 -19.16
C MET A 1 1.90 10.87 -18.61
N GLU A 2 2.97 11.53 -19.10
CA GLU A 2 4.20 11.62 -18.30
C GLU A 2 3.99 12.57 -17.11
N GLY A 3 4.30 12.09 -15.90
CA GLY A 3 4.26 12.91 -14.68
C GLY A 3 2.90 13.06 -13.99
N GLU A 4 1.83 12.45 -14.51
CA GLU A 4 0.52 12.49 -13.83
C GLU A 4 0.52 11.59 -12.58
N PRO A 5 0.12 12.11 -11.40
CA PRO A 5 -0.03 11.29 -10.21
C PRO A 5 -1.16 10.28 -10.40
N TYR A 6 -1.01 9.10 -9.83
CA TYR A 6 -2.06 8.08 -9.80
C TYR A 6 -2.33 7.65 -8.37
N LEU A 7 -3.57 7.23 -8.11
CA LEU A 7 -4.01 6.74 -6.81
C LEU A 7 -4.77 5.43 -6.99
N VAL A 8 -4.55 4.50 -6.06
CA VAL A 8 -5.26 3.22 -6.00
C VAL A 8 -5.42 2.80 -4.54
N ALA A 9 -6.60 2.36 -4.16
CA ALA A 9 -6.84 1.74 -2.87
C ALA A 9 -6.31 0.30 -2.87
N LEU A 10 -5.56 -0.08 -1.84
CA LEU A 10 -4.93 -1.39 -1.73
C LEU A 10 -5.14 -1.96 -0.34
N SER A 11 -5.58 -3.22 -0.29
CA SER A 11 -5.32 -4.06 0.88
C SER A 11 -3.81 -4.28 0.99
N HIS A 12 -3.26 -4.05 2.17
CA HIS A 12 -1.83 -4.16 2.43
C HIS A 12 -1.58 -4.88 3.74
N GLY A 13 -0.35 -5.36 3.91
CA GLY A 13 0.17 -5.85 5.17
C GLY A 13 1.53 -5.23 5.42
N TYR A 14 1.79 -4.84 6.66
CA TYR A 14 3.04 -4.22 7.06
C TYR A 14 3.96 -5.22 7.77
N ASP A 15 5.18 -5.36 7.27
CA ASP A 15 6.26 -6.07 7.94
C ASP A 15 7.17 -5.06 8.62
N GLN A 16 7.02 -4.93 9.94
CA GLN A 16 7.80 -3.99 10.75
C GLN A 16 9.28 -4.36 10.82
N THR A 17 9.62 -5.65 10.82
CA THR A 17 11.01 -6.12 10.89
C THR A 17 11.77 -5.78 9.61
N ARG A 18 11.10 -5.90 8.46
CA ARG A 18 11.66 -5.55 7.15
C ARG A 18 11.39 -4.11 6.73
N ASN A 19 10.57 -3.39 7.49
CA ASN A 19 10.10 -2.04 7.23
C ASN A 19 9.56 -1.88 5.79
N CYS A 20 8.66 -2.78 5.40
CA CYS A 20 8.07 -2.76 4.06
C CYS A 20 6.59 -3.15 4.08
N LEU A 21 5.88 -2.70 3.04
CA LEU A 21 4.48 -3.03 2.80
C LEU A 21 4.39 -4.08 1.69
N TYR A 22 3.62 -5.12 1.95
CA TYR A 22 3.19 -6.09 0.94
C TYR A 22 1.76 -5.78 0.52
N PHE A 23 1.45 -5.99 -0.75
CA PHE A 23 0.09 -6.01 -1.27
C PHE A 23 0.03 -6.99 -2.43
N HIS A 24 -1.14 -7.60 -2.63
CA HIS A 24 -1.39 -8.50 -3.75
C HIS A 24 -2.20 -7.78 -4.83
N CYS A 25 -1.95 -8.11 -6.10
CA CYS A 25 -2.75 -7.57 -7.19
C CYS A 25 -2.71 -8.45 -8.45
N ALA A 26 -3.65 -8.21 -9.35
CA ALA A 26 -3.65 -8.80 -10.69
C ALA A 26 -2.34 -8.52 -11.46
N PRO A 27 -1.92 -9.41 -12.38
CA PRO A 27 -0.66 -9.28 -13.12
C PRO A 27 -0.64 -8.11 -14.13
N GLU A 28 -1.77 -7.45 -14.31
CA GLU A 28 -1.97 -6.34 -15.23
C GLU A 28 -2.70 -5.15 -14.56
N GLY A 29 -2.68 -4.00 -15.24
CA GLY A 29 -3.37 -2.78 -14.82
C GLY A 29 -2.48 -1.55 -14.76
N LYS A 30 -3.11 -0.37 -14.76
CA LYS A 30 -2.45 0.94 -14.86
C LYS A 30 -1.36 1.15 -13.80
N LYS A 31 -1.60 0.76 -12.55
CA LYS A 31 -0.60 0.88 -11.46
C LYS A 31 0.72 0.18 -11.78
N LEU A 32 0.69 -0.99 -12.45
CA LEU A 32 1.89 -1.74 -12.80
C LEU A 32 2.59 -1.10 -14.00
N ILE A 33 1.84 -0.54 -14.94
CA ILE A 33 2.40 0.24 -16.05
C ILE A 33 3.16 1.45 -15.49
N TYR A 34 2.54 2.20 -14.58
CA TYR A 34 3.15 3.38 -13.98
C TYR A 34 4.34 3.03 -13.10
N ALA A 35 4.24 2.00 -12.25
CA ALA A 35 5.35 1.57 -11.41
C ALA A 35 6.56 1.02 -12.19
N LYS A 36 6.33 0.42 -13.37
CA LYS A 36 7.41 0.01 -14.29
C LYS A 36 8.12 1.22 -14.91
N ALA A 37 7.38 2.28 -15.23
CA ALA A 37 7.95 3.51 -15.78
C ALA A 37 8.68 4.34 -14.69
N ASN A 38 8.10 4.44 -13.50
CA ASN A 38 8.71 5.08 -12.34
C ASN A 38 8.33 4.33 -11.05
N PRO A 39 9.26 3.58 -10.44
CA PRO A 39 8.96 2.79 -9.24
C PRO A 39 8.92 3.64 -7.96
N LYS A 40 9.27 4.93 -8.02
CA LYS A 40 9.12 5.84 -6.86
C LYS A 40 7.65 6.18 -6.69
N VAL A 41 7.07 5.69 -5.60
CA VAL A 41 5.65 5.85 -5.28
C VAL A 41 5.48 6.57 -3.95
N TRP A 42 4.34 7.24 -3.80
CA TRP A 42 3.84 7.73 -2.53
C TRP A 42 2.67 6.87 -2.08
N GLY A 43 2.56 6.69 -0.78
CA GLY A 43 1.47 5.99 -0.12
C GLY A 43 0.93 6.81 1.04
N GLN A 44 -0.33 6.56 1.36
CA GLN A 44 -1.01 7.10 2.51
C GLN A 44 -1.74 5.94 3.21
N ALA A 45 -1.62 5.88 4.53
CA ALA A 45 -2.50 5.08 5.36
C ALA A 45 -3.29 6.02 6.26
N VAL A 46 -4.58 5.75 6.43
CA VAL A 46 -5.53 6.58 7.18
C VAL A 46 -6.28 5.70 8.16
N LEU A 47 -6.37 6.14 9.41
CA LEU A 47 -7.33 5.69 10.39
C LEU A 47 -8.43 6.75 10.47
N ASP A 48 -9.65 6.34 10.18
CA ASP A 48 -10.83 7.18 10.22
C ASP A 48 -11.58 6.93 11.54
N PHE A 49 -11.87 8.01 12.28
CA PHE A 49 -12.60 7.98 13.55
C PHE A 49 -13.96 8.66 13.46
N GLY A 50 -14.34 9.19 12.29
CA GLY A 50 -15.64 9.80 12.02
C GLY A 50 -15.86 11.19 12.61
N VAL A 51 -17.11 11.62 12.58
CA VAL A 51 -17.55 12.96 13.02
C VAL A 51 -17.51 13.07 14.54
N THR A 52 -16.97 14.17 15.07
CA THR A 52 -16.90 14.45 16.51
C THR A 52 -18.14 15.23 16.99
N GLN A 53 -18.30 15.33 18.31
CA GLN A 53 -19.38 16.13 18.93
C GLN A 53 -19.25 17.64 18.64
N GLU A 54 -18.08 18.10 18.24
CA GLU A 54 -17.78 19.49 17.89
C GLU A 54 -18.07 19.80 16.41
N CYS A 55 -18.73 18.88 15.70
CA CYS A 55 -18.96 18.93 14.25
C CYS A 55 -17.66 18.91 13.42
N ASP A 56 -16.57 18.37 13.98
CA ASP A 56 -15.31 18.12 13.27
C ASP A 56 -15.23 16.68 12.73
N TYR A 57 -14.12 16.34 12.05
CA TYR A 57 -13.85 14.99 11.56
C TYR A 57 -12.49 14.49 12.08
N ALA A 58 -12.52 13.45 12.91
CA ALA A 58 -11.32 12.90 13.52
C ALA A 58 -10.70 11.81 12.64
N TYR A 59 -9.42 11.97 12.30
CA TYR A 59 -8.64 10.97 11.59
C TYR A 59 -7.15 11.09 11.95
N SER A 60 -6.40 10.01 11.72
CA SER A 60 -4.93 10.01 11.76
C SER A 60 -4.41 9.50 10.43
N SER A 61 -3.42 10.17 9.85
CA SER A 61 -2.80 9.70 8.61
C SER A 61 -1.29 9.69 8.70
N VAL A 62 -0.68 8.77 7.95
CA VAL A 62 0.75 8.75 7.68
C VAL A 62 0.95 8.77 6.17
N HIS A 63 1.86 9.64 5.72
CA HIS A 63 2.27 9.75 4.33
C HIS A 63 3.70 9.27 4.25
N PHE A 64 3.99 8.45 3.25
CA PHE A 64 5.33 7.90 3.06
C PHE A 64 5.62 7.75 1.58
N ASN A 65 6.90 7.73 1.24
CA ASN A 65 7.36 7.37 -0.09
C ASN A 65 8.18 6.09 -0.03
N GLY A 66 8.31 5.44 -1.18
CA GLY A 66 9.09 4.22 -1.28
C GLY A 66 9.35 3.82 -2.73
N LYS A 67 10.00 2.67 -2.88
CA LYS A 67 10.24 2.05 -4.18
C LYS A 67 9.38 0.79 -4.29
N LEU A 68 8.50 0.75 -5.28
CA LEU A 68 7.72 -0.44 -5.61
C LEU A 68 8.59 -1.45 -6.34
N SER A 69 8.60 -2.70 -5.87
CA SER A 69 9.31 -3.82 -6.49
C SER A 69 8.34 -4.96 -6.77
N LEU A 70 8.37 -5.54 -7.97
CA LEU A 70 7.65 -6.78 -8.26
C LEU A 70 8.42 -7.97 -7.68
N ILE A 71 7.73 -8.78 -6.89
CA ILE A 71 8.29 -9.99 -6.28
C ILE A 71 8.07 -11.17 -7.23
N THR A 72 9.16 -11.82 -7.65
CA THR A 72 9.11 -13.03 -8.47
C THR A 72 9.48 -14.29 -7.68
N ASP A 73 10.33 -14.15 -6.66
CA ASP A 73 10.74 -15.24 -5.78
C ASP A 73 9.55 -15.85 -5.02
N LEU A 74 9.51 -17.18 -4.96
CA LEU A 74 8.38 -17.91 -4.39
C LEU A 74 8.34 -17.81 -2.87
N ASN A 75 9.50 -17.82 -2.19
CA ASN A 75 9.55 -17.72 -0.74
C ASN A 75 9.12 -16.33 -0.29
N GLU A 76 9.56 -15.29 -1.01
CA GLU A 76 9.16 -13.92 -0.74
C GLU A 76 7.67 -13.67 -1.03
N LYS A 77 7.11 -14.30 -2.08
CA LYS A 77 5.65 -14.28 -2.30
C LYS A 77 4.89 -14.94 -1.15
N LYS A 78 5.36 -16.09 -0.68
CA LYS A 78 4.75 -16.80 0.45
C LYS A 78 4.76 -15.91 1.70
N HIS A 79 5.92 -15.36 2.05
CA HIS A 79 6.07 -14.42 3.17
C HIS A 79 5.14 -13.22 3.05
N GLY A 80 5.10 -12.56 1.88
CA GLY A 80 4.21 -11.41 1.65
C GLY A 80 2.73 -11.76 1.80
N MET A 81 2.31 -12.95 1.37
CA MET A 81 0.94 -13.43 1.56
C MET A 81 0.62 -13.71 3.04
N GLU A 82 1.56 -14.27 3.80
CA GLU A 82 1.40 -14.49 5.24
C GLU A 82 1.23 -13.15 5.99
N VAL A 83 2.03 -12.14 5.63
CA VAL A 83 1.91 -10.77 6.18
C VAL A 83 0.54 -10.16 5.87
N LEU A 84 0.04 -10.33 4.64
CA LEU A 84 -1.28 -9.84 4.23
C LEU A 84 -2.42 -10.50 4.99
N ILE A 85 -2.40 -11.83 5.09
CA ILE A 85 -3.44 -12.61 5.79
C ILE A 85 -3.47 -12.23 7.27
N ARG A 86 -2.30 -12.11 7.91
CA ARG A 86 -2.20 -11.67 9.30
C ARG A 86 -2.85 -10.29 9.50
N GLN A 87 -2.58 -9.34 8.61
CA GLN A 87 -3.16 -7.99 8.71
C GLN A 87 -4.67 -7.98 8.51
N ALA A 88 -5.19 -8.77 7.57
CA ALA A 88 -6.62 -8.83 7.26
C ALA A 88 -7.45 -9.62 8.30
N SER A 89 -6.78 -10.36 9.18
CA SER A 89 -7.43 -11.13 10.25
C SER A 89 -7.48 -10.38 11.59
N LEU A 90 -6.96 -9.14 11.63
CA LEU A 90 -7.02 -8.23 12.77
C LEU A 90 -8.24 -7.31 12.63
#